data_AF-A0A521UAB7-F1
#
_entry.id   AF-A0A521UAB7-F1
#
_cell.length_a   1.000
_cell.length_b   1.000
_cell.length_c   1.000
_cell.angle_alpha   90.00
_cell.angle_beta   90.00
_cell.angle_gamma   90.00
#
_symmetry.space_group_name_H-M   'P 1'
#
loop_
_entity.id
_entity.type
_entity.pdbx_description
1 polymer ?
#
loop_
_entity_poly.entity_id
_entity_poly.type
_entity_poly.pdbx_seq_one_letter_code
_entity_poly.pdbx_strand_id
1 'polypeptide(L)'
;MADQVSSPFSGLDKALLRSTQQPSPLAPEERKEGAKPSATPRAARKTPSRQPTTNKNDSATDSAIASTLDSMLAPYPDSLIASIRKTVKIPGREVSFVRLTAEEKGQLADIVYTYKRQGKKTSENEINRIAVNYILEDYRANGANSILAQVIEALLA
;
A
#
# COMPACT_ATOMS: atom_id res chain seq x y z
N MET A 1 34.66 -53.48 30.52
CA MET A 1 33.78 -52.65 31.36
C MET A 1 33.17 -51.61 30.45
N ALA A 2 31.87 -51.70 30.16
CA ALA A 2 31.17 -50.81 29.23
C ALA A 2 30.10 -50.05 30.03
N ASP A 3 30.28 -48.73 30.14
CA ASP A 3 29.34 -47.83 30.81
C ASP A 3 28.11 -47.59 29.94
N GLN A 4 26.93 -47.94 30.49
CA GLN A 4 25.64 -47.55 29.92
C GLN A 4 25.34 -46.11 30.29
N VAL A 5 25.34 -45.23 29.29
CA VAL A 5 24.87 -43.85 29.42
C VAL A 5 23.34 -43.87 29.39
N SER A 6 22.68 -43.65 30.53
CA SER A 6 21.24 -43.47 30.57
C SER A 6 20.87 -42.10 29.99
N SER A 7 20.05 -42.10 28.95
CA SER A 7 19.61 -40.88 28.27
C SER A 7 18.41 -40.27 29.01
N PRO A 8 18.35 -38.94 29.22
CA PRO A 8 17.36 -38.27 30.08
C PRO A 8 15.97 -38.10 29.43
N PHE A 9 15.71 -38.73 28.28
CA PHE A 9 14.48 -38.56 27.50
C PHE A 9 13.59 -39.82 27.45
N SER A 10 13.87 -40.83 28.26
CA SER A 10 13.11 -42.10 28.29
C SER A 10 11.69 -42.00 28.88
N GLY A 11 11.25 -40.81 29.30
CA GLY A 11 9.97 -40.58 29.97
C GLY A 11 8.98 -39.67 29.26
N LEU A 12 9.16 -39.31 27.98
CA LEU A 12 8.13 -38.54 27.27
C LEU A 12 6.99 -39.44 26.78
N ASP A 13 5.84 -39.27 27.43
CA ASP A 13 4.59 -39.97 27.18
C ASP A 13 4.16 -39.93 25.71
N LYS A 14 3.98 -41.12 25.12
CA LYS A 14 3.35 -41.32 23.80
C LYS A 14 1.87 -40.87 23.75
N ALA A 15 1.32 -40.40 24.87
CA ALA A 15 -0.09 -40.00 25.01
C ALA A 15 -0.40 -38.60 24.43
N LEU A 16 0.61 -37.76 24.17
CA LEU A 16 0.40 -36.40 23.64
C LEU A 16 0.34 -36.32 22.09
N LEU A 17 0.44 -37.45 21.39
CA LEU A 17 0.49 -37.52 19.91
C LEU A 17 -0.87 -37.83 19.25
N ARG A 18 -2.00 -37.68 19.96
CA ARG A 18 -3.35 -37.86 19.39
C ARG A 18 -4.29 -36.74 19.81
N SER A 19 -4.24 -35.58 19.14
CA SER A 19 -5.45 -34.75 18.97
C SER A 19 -5.22 -33.58 18.00
N THR A 20 -5.11 -33.89 16.71
CA THR A 20 -5.50 -32.93 15.66
C THR A 20 -6.34 -33.69 14.65
N GLN A 21 -7.54 -34.07 15.08
CA GLN A 21 -8.58 -34.57 14.19
C GLN A 21 -9.09 -33.37 13.39
N GLN A 22 -8.52 -33.21 12.20
CA GLN A 22 -8.86 -32.18 11.22
C GLN A 22 -10.28 -32.44 10.72
N PRO A 23 -11.25 -31.53 10.93
CA PRO A 23 -12.58 -31.69 10.34
C PRO A 23 -12.48 -31.50 8.82
N SER A 24 -12.93 -32.51 8.08
CA SER A 24 -13.03 -32.50 6.62
C SER A 24 -13.93 -31.35 6.13
N PRO A 25 -13.56 -30.64 5.04
CA PRO A 25 -14.43 -29.63 4.45
C PRO A 25 -15.67 -30.29 3.83
N LEU A 26 -16.85 -29.86 4.26
CA LEU A 26 -18.12 -30.20 3.63
C LEU A 26 -18.13 -29.65 2.19
N ALA A 27 -18.34 -30.55 1.23
CA ALA A 27 -18.58 -30.21 -0.16
C ALA A 27 -19.89 -29.39 -0.29
N PRO A 28 -19.92 -28.29 -1.07
CA PRO A 28 -21.16 -27.59 -1.35
C PRO A 28 -22.03 -28.41 -2.30
N GLU A 29 -23.27 -28.70 -1.88
CA GLU A 29 -24.32 -29.26 -2.73
C GLU A 29 -24.60 -28.37 -3.94
N GLU A 30 -24.69 -29.00 -5.11
CA GLU A 30 -25.25 -28.44 -6.33
C GLU A 30 -26.72 -28.02 -6.12
N ARG A 31 -27.01 -26.73 -6.29
CA ARG A 31 -28.37 -26.26 -6.58
C ARG A 31 -28.42 -25.59 -7.95
N LYS A 32 -28.88 -26.41 -8.89
CA LYS A 32 -29.60 -26.18 -10.14
C LYS A 32 -29.85 -24.73 -10.58
N GLU A 33 -29.40 -24.47 -11.81
CA GLU A 33 -29.88 -23.45 -12.73
C GLU A 33 -31.41 -23.44 -12.91
N GLY A 34 -31.96 -22.25 -13.15
CA GLY A 34 -33.36 -22.10 -13.56
C GLY A 34 -33.81 -20.66 -13.84
N ALA A 35 -33.54 -20.20 -15.06
CA ALA A 35 -34.38 -19.33 -15.90
C ALA A 35 -34.62 -17.83 -15.56
N LYS A 36 -33.93 -16.97 -16.31
CA LYS A 36 -34.48 -15.77 -17.00
C LYS A 36 -34.35 -16.07 -18.51
N PRO A 37 -35.22 -15.61 -19.44
CA PRO A 37 -35.65 -14.20 -19.54
C PRO A 37 -37.09 -13.98 -20.08
N SER A 38 -37.63 -12.77 -19.90
CA SER A 38 -38.67 -12.26 -20.79
C SER A 38 -38.51 -10.75 -21.00
N ALA A 39 -38.04 -10.40 -22.18
CA ALA A 39 -38.20 -9.08 -22.80
C ALA A 39 -39.62 -9.04 -23.41
N THR A 40 -40.35 -7.93 -23.49
CA THR A 40 -40.16 -6.82 -24.46
C THR A 40 -41.28 -5.77 -24.27
N PRO A 41 -41.24 -4.60 -24.97
CA PRO A 41 -41.63 -3.30 -24.45
C PRO A 41 -42.90 -2.71 -25.10
N ARG A 42 -43.52 -1.70 -24.46
CA ARG A 42 -44.25 -0.64 -25.17
C ARG A 42 -44.69 0.49 -24.23
N ALA A 43 -44.26 1.72 -24.51
CA ALA A 43 -45.15 2.82 -24.86
C ALA A 43 -44.36 4.14 -24.92
N ALA A 44 -44.25 4.67 -26.13
CA ALA A 44 -43.76 6.00 -26.42
C ALA A 44 -44.64 7.08 -25.78
N ARG A 45 -44.05 8.12 -25.20
CA ARG A 45 -44.71 9.43 -25.16
C ARG A 45 -43.72 10.57 -25.34
N LYS A 46 -44.20 11.51 -26.16
CA LYS A 46 -43.49 12.55 -26.89
C LYS A 46 -42.89 13.63 -26.00
N THR A 47 -41.74 14.12 -26.44
CA THR A 47 -41.12 15.41 -26.09
C THR A 47 -42.06 16.59 -26.38
N PRO A 48 -41.84 17.71 -25.68
CA PRO A 48 -41.59 18.94 -26.42
C PRO A 48 -40.31 19.65 -25.99
N SER A 49 -39.66 20.13 -27.05
CA SER A 49 -38.52 21.04 -27.12
C SER A 49 -38.69 22.31 -26.27
N ARG A 50 -37.64 22.68 -25.53
CA ARG A 50 -37.32 24.08 -25.24
C ARG A 50 -35.82 24.31 -25.43
N GLN A 51 -35.54 25.25 -26.31
CA GLN A 51 -34.22 25.68 -26.75
C GLN A 51 -33.41 26.38 -25.63
N PRO A 52 -32.08 26.46 -25.82
CA PRO A 52 -31.14 26.93 -24.82
C PRO A 52 -31.04 28.47 -24.82
N THR A 53 -31.24 29.09 -23.66
CA THR A 53 -30.89 30.49 -23.45
C THR A 53 -29.40 30.59 -23.12
N THR A 54 -28.67 31.18 -24.04
CA THR A 54 -27.29 31.65 -23.89
C THR A 54 -27.22 32.73 -22.81
N ASN A 55 -26.58 32.44 -21.69
CA ASN A 55 -26.01 33.48 -20.83
C ASN A 55 -24.48 33.37 -20.96
N LYS A 56 -23.93 34.34 -21.70
CA LYS A 56 -22.53 34.65 -21.86
C LYS A 56 -22.20 35.73 -20.84
N ASN A 57 -21.02 35.64 -20.22
CA ASN A 57 -20.47 36.51 -19.16
C ASN A 57 -20.99 36.05 -17.78
N ASP A 58 -20.20 35.48 -16.87
CA ASP A 58 -18.90 35.90 -16.38
C ASP A 58 -18.07 34.68 -15.91
N SER A 59 -16.91 34.41 -16.53
CA SER A 59 -15.99 33.39 -16.00
C SER A 59 -14.54 33.64 -16.43
N ALA A 60 -14.14 34.92 -16.48
CA ALA A 60 -12.76 35.33 -16.74
C ALA A 60 -11.99 35.72 -15.46
N THR A 61 -12.57 35.49 -14.29
CA THR A 61 -12.00 35.82 -12.97
C THR A 61 -11.80 34.62 -12.04
N ASP A 62 -12.11 33.40 -12.48
CA ASP A 62 -11.87 32.17 -11.69
C ASP A 62 -10.55 31.46 -12.06
N SER A 63 -9.97 31.78 -13.23
CA SER A 63 -8.72 31.15 -13.70
C SER A 63 -7.45 31.69 -13.03
N ALA A 64 -7.53 32.85 -12.36
CA ALA A 64 -6.39 33.46 -11.67
C ALA A 64 -6.19 32.94 -10.25
N ILE A 65 -7.20 32.30 -9.64
CA ILE A 65 -7.11 31.74 -8.28
C ILE A 65 -6.71 30.25 -8.32
N ALA A 66 -7.16 29.52 -9.36
CA ALA A 66 -6.77 28.12 -9.54
C ALA A 66 -5.28 27.94 -9.90
N SER A 67 -4.67 28.92 -10.58
CA SER A 67 -3.26 28.87 -10.98
C SER A 67 -2.28 29.23 -9.85
N THR A 68 -2.75 29.91 -8.79
CA THR A 68 -1.93 30.23 -7.62
C THR A 68 -1.78 29.09 -6.61
N LEU A 69 -2.65 28.07 -6.64
CA LEU A 69 -2.49 26.87 -5.80
C LEU A 69 -1.55 25.81 -6.42
N ASP A 70 -1.29 25.90 -7.73
CA ASP A 70 -0.44 24.95 -8.45
C ASP A 70 1.06 25.26 -8.28
N SER A 71 1.42 26.49 -7.88
CA SER A 71 2.81 26.88 -7.59
C SER A 71 3.31 26.48 -6.19
N MET A 72 2.51 25.76 -5.39
CA MET A 72 2.97 25.08 -4.16
C MET A 72 3.22 23.58 -4.38
N LEU A 73 3.34 23.14 -5.65
CA LEU A 73 3.69 21.78 -6.01
C LEU A 73 5.17 21.50 -5.70
N ALA A 74 5.35 20.80 -4.57
CA ALA A 74 6.46 19.92 -4.19
C ALA A 74 7.91 20.46 -4.24
N PRO A 75 8.65 20.49 -3.11
CA PRO A 75 10.09 20.78 -3.09
C PRO A 75 10.98 19.69 -3.72
N TYR A 76 10.40 18.70 -4.40
CA TYR A 76 11.11 17.56 -4.96
C TYR A 76 11.00 17.56 -6.49
N PRO A 77 12.11 17.36 -7.22
CA PRO A 77 12.06 17.32 -8.66
C PRO A 77 11.26 16.09 -9.13
N ASP A 78 10.40 16.27 -10.14
CA ASP A 78 9.58 15.20 -10.72
C ASP A 78 10.40 13.98 -11.17
N SER A 79 11.65 14.20 -11.55
CA SER A 79 12.60 13.14 -11.92
C SER A 79 12.89 12.18 -10.75
N LEU A 80 12.98 12.68 -9.52
CA LEU A 80 13.19 11.88 -8.32
C LEU A 80 11.96 10.98 -8.05
N ILE A 81 10.77 11.57 -8.08
CA ILE A 81 9.51 10.85 -7.88
C ILE A 81 9.36 9.75 -8.94
N ALA A 82 9.65 10.07 -10.20
CA ALA A 82 9.59 9.11 -11.30
C ALA A 82 10.59 7.95 -11.11
N SER A 83 11.81 8.23 -10.66
CA SER A 83 12.83 7.21 -10.39
C SER A 83 12.39 6.27 -9.26
N ILE A 84 11.99 6.84 -8.11
CA ILE A 84 11.55 6.05 -6.95
C ILE A 84 10.34 5.19 -7.31
N ARG A 85 9.34 5.75 -8.01
CA ARG A 85 8.16 5.02 -8.47
C ARG A 85 8.55 3.81 -9.34
N LYS A 86 9.49 3.99 -10.27
CA LYS A 86 9.97 2.92 -11.15
C LYS A 86 10.55 1.75 -10.34
N THR A 87 11.36 2.06 -9.33
CA THR A 87 12.02 1.04 -8.51
C THR A 87 11.06 0.34 -7.55
N VAL A 88 10.19 1.08 -6.86
CA VAL A 88 9.25 0.51 -5.87
C VAL A 88 8.20 -0.38 -6.53
N LYS A 89 7.77 -0.08 -7.76
CA LYS A 89 6.80 -0.90 -8.50
C LYS A 89 7.30 -2.32 -8.80
N ILE A 90 8.61 -2.52 -8.88
CA ILE A 90 9.22 -3.83 -9.09
C ILE A 90 9.37 -4.49 -7.71
N PRO A 91 8.77 -5.67 -7.45
CA PRO A 91 8.93 -6.35 -6.17
C PRO A 91 10.37 -6.83 -5.97
N GLY A 92 10.93 -6.61 -4.78
CA GLY A 92 12.24 -7.13 -4.40
C GLY A 92 12.15 -8.59 -3.94
N ARG A 93 13.26 -9.32 -4.06
CA ARG A 93 13.41 -10.70 -3.53
C ARG A 93 14.16 -10.75 -2.20
N GLU A 94 14.99 -9.75 -1.96
CA GLU A 94 15.79 -9.64 -0.74
C GLU A 94 14.94 -9.12 0.42
N VAL A 95 15.11 -9.75 1.59
CA VAL A 95 14.44 -9.36 2.82
C VAL A 95 15.39 -8.51 3.65
N SER A 96 14.89 -7.41 4.20
CA SER A 96 15.61 -6.56 5.15
C SER A 96 14.78 -6.41 6.43
N PHE A 97 15.45 -6.51 7.58
CA PHE A 97 14.83 -6.34 8.89
C PHE A 97 15.43 -5.11 9.56
N VAL A 98 14.58 -4.18 9.99
CA VAL A 98 14.96 -2.99 10.77
C VAL A 98 14.23 -3.05 12.11
N ARG A 99 14.95 -2.75 13.20
CA ARG A 99 14.31 -2.56 14.51
C ARG A 99 13.78 -1.14 14.56
N LEU A 100 12.47 -1.00 14.74
CA LEU A 100 11.80 0.26 14.95
C LEU A 100 11.41 0.38 16.41
N THR A 101 11.48 1.60 16.93
CA THR A 101 10.83 1.97 18.18
C THR A 101 9.29 1.91 18.04
N ALA A 102 8.58 1.89 19.17
CA ALA A 102 7.13 1.89 19.15
C ALA A 102 6.56 3.18 18.51
N GLU A 103 7.24 4.31 18.68
CA GLU A 103 6.85 5.59 18.10
C GLU A 103 6.97 5.57 16.58
N GLU A 104 8.12 5.19 16.04
CA GLU A 104 8.34 5.08 14.59
C GLU A 104 7.33 4.13 13.94
N LYS A 105 7.06 2.99 14.60
CA LYS A 105 6.06 2.03 14.14
C LYS A 105 4.65 2.63 14.11
N GLY A 106 4.29 3.41 15.14
CA GLY A 106 3.02 4.12 15.22
C GLY A 106 2.86 5.14 14.08
N GLN A 107 3.89 5.95 13.84
CA GLN A 107 3.91 6.93 12.76
C GLN A 107 3.72 6.29 11.37
N LEU A 108 4.39 5.17 11.11
CA LEU A 108 4.19 4.42 9.85
C LEU A 108 2.76 3.88 9.72
N ALA A 109 2.18 3.36 10.81
CA ALA A 109 0.81 2.87 10.81
C ALA A 109 -0.21 3.99 10.53
N ASP A 110 0.01 5.18 11.08
CA ASP A 110 -0.84 6.34 10.87
C ASP A 110 -0.80 6.83 9.42
N ILE A 111 0.38 6.81 8.79
CA ILE A 111 0.53 7.14 7.37
C ILE A 111 -0.24 6.13 6.50
N VAL A 112 -0.07 4.82 6.76
CA VAL A 112 -0.81 3.77 6.04
C VAL A 112 -2.32 3.96 6.20
N TYR A 113 -2.77 4.23 7.42
CA TYR A 113 -4.18 4.44 7.72
C TYR A 113 -4.73 5.67 6.99
N THR A 114 -3.97 6.76 6.96
CA THR A 114 -4.34 7.99 6.26
C THR A 114 -4.57 7.74 4.77
N TYR A 115 -3.64 7.07 4.09
CA TYR A 115 -3.82 6.73 2.67
C TYR A 115 -4.97 5.75 2.43
N LYS A 116 -5.13 4.77 3.33
CA LYS A 116 -6.27 3.83 3.27
C LYS A 116 -7.61 4.56 3.32
N ARG A 117 -7.76 5.57 4.20
CA ARG A 117 -8.98 6.40 4.28
C ARG A 117 -9.24 7.22 3.02
N GLN A 118 -8.19 7.56 2.28
CA GLN A 118 -8.28 8.24 0.98
C GLN A 118 -8.54 7.26 -0.19
N GLY A 119 -8.81 5.98 0.10
CA GLY A 119 -9.02 4.95 -0.93
C GLY A 119 -7.73 4.48 -1.62
N LYS A 120 -6.55 4.90 -1.14
CA LYS A 120 -5.25 4.50 -1.69
C LYS A 120 -4.72 3.32 -0.88
N LYS A 121 -4.51 2.19 -1.56
CA LYS A 121 -3.87 1.02 -0.94
C LYS A 121 -2.37 1.26 -0.85
N THR A 122 -1.83 1.19 0.36
CA THR A 122 -0.39 1.21 0.62
C THR A 122 -0.07 0.32 1.80
N SER A 123 1.20 0.01 1.99
CA SER A 123 1.72 -0.83 3.05
C SER A 123 2.98 -0.21 3.64
N GLU A 124 3.29 -0.57 4.88
CA GLU A 124 4.54 -0.17 5.53
C GLU A 124 5.77 -0.58 4.72
N ASN A 125 5.72 -1.75 4.08
CA ASN A 125 6.80 -2.21 3.21
C ASN A 125 7.01 -1.28 2.01
N GLU A 126 5.94 -0.77 1.38
CA GLU A 126 6.06 0.21 0.29
C GLU A 126 6.64 1.54 0.80
N ILE A 127 6.21 2.01 1.96
CA ILE A 127 6.74 3.24 2.58
C ILE A 127 8.23 3.08 2.90
N ASN A 128 8.64 1.97 3.50
CA ASN A 128 10.04 1.68 3.79
C ASN A 128 10.89 1.64 2.50
N ARG A 129 10.37 1.03 1.42
CA ARG A 129 11.06 1.03 0.13
C ARG A 129 11.15 2.43 -0.48
N ILE A 130 10.13 3.27 -0.34
CA ILE A 130 10.18 4.68 -0.77
C ILE A 130 11.27 5.42 0.02
N ALA A 131 11.30 5.31 1.34
CA ALA A 131 12.30 5.96 2.19
C ALA A 131 13.73 5.55 1.83
N VAL A 132 14.00 4.24 1.68
CA VAL A 132 15.32 3.75 1.28
C VAL A 132 15.73 4.28 -0.10
N ASN A 133 14.82 4.25 -1.09
CA ASN A 133 15.16 4.75 -2.42
C ASN A 133 15.35 6.27 -2.46
N TYR A 134 14.60 7.03 -1.66
CA TYR A 134 14.82 8.46 -1.51
C TYR A 134 16.24 8.76 -1.04
N ILE A 135 16.66 8.10 0.04
CA ILE A 135 18.00 8.28 0.62
C ILE A 135 19.10 7.90 -0.39
N LEU A 136 18.90 6.80 -1.15
CA LEU A 136 19.87 6.37 -2.16
C LEU A 136 19.98 7.35 -3.34
N GLU A 137 18.87 7.90 -3.82
CA GLU A 137 18.90 8.86 -4.92
C GLU A 137 19.47 10.21 -4.48
N ASP A 138 19.13 10.67 -3.27
CA ASP A 138 19.72 11.88 -2.68
C ASP A 138 21.24 11.72 -2.51
N TYR A 139 21.70 10.57 -2.00
CA TYR A 139 23.13 10.28 -1.88
C TYR A 139 23.85 10.27 -3.24
N ARG A 140 23.23 9.73 -4.29
CA ARG A 140 23.81 9.74 -5.65
C ARG A 140 23.92 11.15 -6.22
N ALA A 141 22.93 12.00 -5.95
CA ALA A 141 22.90 13.36 -6.47
C ALA A 141 23.85 14.30 -5.71
N ASN A 142 23.90 14.17 -4.37
CA ASN A 142 24.52 15.16 -3.48
C ASN A 142 25.78 14.65 -2.75
N GLY A 143 26.05 13.35 -2.77
CA GLY A 143 27.24 12.75 -2.13
C GLY A 143 27.35 13.10 -0.65
N ALA A 144 28.47 13.70 -0.24
CA ALA A 144 28.70 14.14 1.13
C ALA A 144 27.70 15.20 1.63
N ASN A 145 27.03 15.92 0.72
CA ASN A 145 26.01 16.89 1.07
C ASN A 145 24.60 16.28 1.19
N SER A 146 24.45 14.97 1.00
CA SER A 146 23.16 14.28 1.14
C SER A 146 22.69 14.21 2.59
N ILE A 147 21.39 14.03 2.78
CA ILE A 147 20.81 13.85 4.12
C ILE A 147 21.41 12.63 4.84
N LEU A 148 21.73 11.57 4.08
CA LEU A 148 22.36 10.38 4.63
C LEU A 148 23.72 10.71 5.25
N ALA A 149 24.59 11.37 4.49
CA ALA A 149 25.93 11.71 4.93
C ALA A 149 25.90 12.65 6.13
N GLN A 150 25.05 13.69 6.08
CA GLN A 150 24.90 14.65 7.17
C GLN A 150 24.37 13.99 8.46
N VAL A 151 23.37 13.10 8.37
CA VAL A 151 22.83 12.41 9.55
C VAL A 151 23.85 11.43 10.12
N ILE A 152 24.59 10.70 9.28
CA ILE A 152 25.65 9.80 9.74
C ILE A 152 26.75 10.60 10.46
N GLU A 153 27.18 11.73 9.90
CA GLU A 153 28.17 12.59 10.55
C GLU A 153 27.67 13.11 11.90
N ALA A 154 26.42 13.59 11.97
CA ALA A 154 25.82 14.07 13.21
C ALA A 154 25.62 12.97 14.29
N LEU A 155 25.48 11.71 13.89
CA LEU A 155 25.40 10.57 14.83
C LEU A 155 26.78 10.13 15.36
N LEU A 156 27.85 10.45 14.64
CA LEU A 156 29.22 10.06 14.98
C LEU A 156 30.02 11.18 15.67
N ALA A 157 29.54 12.42 15.59
CA ALA A 157 30.09 13.59 16.28
C ALA A 157 29.87 13.53 17.79
#